data_AF-A0A3D1PIT4-F1
#
_entry.id   AF-A0A3D1PIT4-F1
#
_cell.length_a   1.000
_cell.length_b   1.000
_cell.length_c   1.000
_cell.angle_alpha   90.00
_cell.angle_beta   90.00
_cell.angle_gamma   90.00
#
_symmetry.space_group_name_H-M   'P 1'
#
loop_
_entity.id
_entity.type
_entity.pdbx_description
1 polymer ?
#
loop_
_entity_poly.entity_id
_entity_poly.type
_entity_poly.pdbx_seq_one_letter_code
_entity_poly.pdbx_strand_id
1 'polypeptide(L)' 'MRCNISSRAGQVLATGRLIVEKDESGELRLSFRTDRGKLIQGGIIDADGDLTGASKELFRAFFEAWGMTDITLSAIA' A
#
# COMPACT_ATOMS: atom_id res chain seq x y z
N MET A 1 -6.44 6.89 -5.83
CA MET A 1 -6.66 5.72 -6.72
C MET A 1 -7.21 4.57 -5.89
N ARG A 2 -8.25 3.84 -6.35
CA ARG A 2 -8.74 2.64 -5.66
C ARG A 2 -7.96 1.41 -6.10
N CYS A 3 -7.71 0.49 -5.17
CA CYS A 3 -6.98 -0.74 -5.45
C CYS A 3 -7.59 -1.93 -4.72
N ASN A 4 -7.43 -3.10 -5.32
CA ASN A 4 -7.60 -4.38 -4.63
C ASN A 4 -6.21 -4.93 -4.24
N ILE A 5 -6.20 -5.69 -3.17
CA ILE A 5 -5.10 -6.53 -2.74
C ILE A 5 -5.59 -7.96 -2.97
N SER A 6 -4.94 -8.71 -3.85
CA SER A 6 -5.28 -10.09 -4.14
C SER A 6 -4.11 -11.03 -3.87
N SER A 7 -4.42 -12.21 -3.34
CA SER A 7 -3.48 -13.33 -3.29
C SER A 7 -3.22 -13.86 -4.70
N ARG A 8 -2.07 -14.50 -4.91
CA ARG A 8 -1.78 -15.33 -6.09
C ARG A 8 -2.92 -16.30 -6.45
N ALA A 9 -3.66 -16.81 -5.47
CA ALA A 9 -4.81 -17.69 -5.70
C ALA A 9 -6.04 -16.98 -6.31
N GLY A 10 -5.96 -15.67 -6.57
CA GLY A 10 -7.07 -14.85 -7.08
C GLY A 10 -8.04 -14.37 -6.00
N GLN A 11 -7.81 -14.72 -4.73
CA GLN A 11 -8.65 -14.25 -3.62
C GLN A 11 -8.36 -12.78 -3.32
N VAL A 12 -9.41 -11.94 -3.31
CA VAL A 12 -9.31 -10.56 -2.84
C VAL A 12 -9.22 -10.55 -1.31
N LEU A 13 -8.09 -10.10 -0.79
CA LEU A 13 -7.79 -10.00 0.65
C LEU A 13 -8.31 -8.68 1.23
N ALA A 14 -8.14 -7.59 0.48
CA ALA A 14 -8.59 -6.27 0.88
C ALA A 14 -8.94 -5.42 -0.34
N THR A 15 -9.82 -4.44 -0.13
CA THR A 15 -10.10 -3.39 -1.09
C THR A 15 -9.94 -2.06 -0.38
N GLY A 16 -9.42 -1.06 -1.08
CA GLY A 16 -9.10 0.20 -0.47
C GLY A 16 -8.62 1.23 -1.47
N ARG A 17 -7.86 2.19 -0.97
CA ARG A 17 -7.27 3.26 -1.78
C ARG A 17 -5.86 3.57 -1.34
N LEU A 18 -4.99 3.82 -2.33
CA LEU A 18 -3.69 4.41 -2.09
C LEU A 18 -3.87 5.89 -1.80
N ILE A 19 -3.22 6.34 -0.73
CA ILE A 19 -3.19 7.74 -0.30
C ILE A 19 -1.74 8.14 -0.08
N VAL A 20 -1.44 9.40 -0.38
CA VAL A 20 -0.16 10.01 -0.04
C VAL A 20 -0.44 10.96 1.11
N GLU A 21 0.26 10.74 2.22
CA GLU A 21 0.09 11.50 3.45
C GLU A 21 1.42 12.15 3.81
N LYS A 22 1.39 13.37 4.34
CA LYS A 22 2.59 14.04 4.82
C LYS A 22 2.84 13.61 6.26
N ASP A 23 4.02 13.07 6.53
CA ASP A 23 4.45 12.67 7.87
C ASP A 23 4.82 13.91 8.71
N GLU A 24 5.05 13.73 10.01
CA GLU A 24 5.33 14.84 10.94
C GLU A 24 6.66 15.54 10.60
N SER A 25 7.60 14.81 10.00
CA SER A 25 8.87 15.33 9.45
C SER A 25 8.70 16.16 8.17
N GLY A 26 7.49 16.18 7.60
CA GLY A 26 7.18 16.87 6.36
C GLY A 26 7.45 16.06 5.09
N GLU A 27 7.83 14.79 5.22
CA GLU A 27 8.06 13.87 4.11
C GLU A 27 6.74 13.29 3.59
N LEU A 28 6.67 12.98 2.30
CA LEU A 28 5.49 12.33 1.73
C LEU A 28 5.60 10.82 1.92
N ARG A 29 4.56 10.18 2.45
CA ARG A 29 4.49 8.74 2.68
C ARG A 29 3.39 8.12 1.83
N LEU A 30 3.70 6.99 1.22
CA LEU A 30 2.69 6.18 0.53
C LEU A 30 2.01 5.25 1.53
N SER A 31 0.70 5.41 1.72
CA SER A 31 -0.12 4.57 2.59
C SER A 31 -1.26 3.91 1.81
N PHE A 32 -1.73 2.77 2.30
CA PHE A 32 -2.92 2.10 1.79
C PHE A 32 -4.00 2.07 2.87
N ARG A 33 -5.16 2.65 2.55
CA ARG A 33 -6.32 2.62 3.45
C ARG A 33 -7.36 1.65 2.93
N THR A 34 -7.58 0.58 3.67
CA THR A 34 -8.66 -0.37 3.41
C THR A 34 -10.02 0.28 3.62
N ASP A 35 -11.04 -0.20 2.92
CA ASP A 35 -12.43 0.22 3.10
C ASP A 35 -12.94 -0.09 4.52
N ARG A 36 -12.42 -1.15 5.13
CA ARG A 36 -12.71 -1.55 6.52
C ARG A 36 -12.00 -0.69 7.58
N GLY A 37 -11.32 0.39 7.19
CA GLY A 37 -10.72 1.36 8.11
C GLY A 37 -9.30 1.04 8.59
N LYS A 38 -8.73 -0.12 8.26
CA LYS A 38 -7.31 -0.41 8.52
C LYS A 38 -6.43 0.45 7.61
N LEU A 39 -5.49 1.18 8.21
CA LEU A 39 -4.43 1.91 7.53
C LEU A 39 -3.15 1.06 7.54
N ILE A 40 -2.56 0.86 6.36
CA ILE A 40 -1.24 0.25 6.20
C ILE A 40 -0.30 1.35 5.76
N GLN A 41 0.67 1.67 6.61
CA GLN A 41 1.70 2.65 6.28
C GLN A 41 2.80 1.97 5.48
N GLY A 42 3.12 2.54 4.32
CA GLY A 42 4.26 2.15 3.52
C GLY A 42 5.46 3.06 3.76
N GLY A 43 6.34 3.12 2.76
CA GLY A 43 7.57 3.91 2.84
C GLY A 43 7.41 5.36 2.44
N ILE A 44 8.48 6.12 2.68
CA ILE A 44 8.62 7.51 2.27
C ILE A 44 8.86 7.56 0.75
N ILE A 45 8.20 8.52 0.12
CA ILE A 45 8.33 8.87 -1.29
C ILE A 45 9.55 9.77 -1.42
N ASP A 46 10.41 9.46 -2.38
CA ASP A 46 11.63 10.21 -2.60
C ASP A 46 11.34 11.66 -3.06
N ALA A 47 12.30 12.55 -2.90
CA ALA A 47 12.16 13.97 -3.26
C ALA A 47 11.91 14.17 -4.76
N ASP A 48 12.44 13.28 -5.60
CA ASP A 48 12.18 13.25 -7.05
C ASP A 48 10.80 12.64 -7.41
N GLY A 49 10.01 12.24 -6.41
CA GLY A 49 8.72 11.58 -6.59
C GLY A 49 8.82 10.10 -6.93
N ASP A 50 9.99 9.48 -6.77
CA ASP A 50 10.16 8.04 -6.95
C ASP A 50 9.37 7.26 -5.88
N LEU A 51 8.48 6.38 -6.36
CA LEU A 51 7.64 5.53 -5.52
C LEU A 51 8.22 4.14 -5.35
N THR A 52 9.38 3.82 -5.93
CA THR A 52 9.93 2.47 -5.95
C THR A 52 10.27 2.01 -4.54
N GLY A 53 10.94 2.87 -3.75
CA GLY A 53 11.23 2.61 -2.34
C GLY A 53 9.95 2.54 -1.49
N ALA A 54 9.08 3.55 -1.63
CA ALA A 54 7.82 3.63 -0.90
C ALA A 54 6.93 2.40 -1.12
N SER A 55 6.85 1.92 -2.36
CA SER A 55 6.05 0.75 -2.74
C SER A 55 6.62 -0.53 -2.16
N LYS A 56 7.95 -0.73 -2.17
CA LYS A 56 8.58 -1.91 -1.57
C LYS A 56 8.25 -2.04 -0.08
N GLU A 57 8.36 -0.93 0.65
CA GLU A 57 8.00 -0.89 2.07
C GLU A 57 6.49 -1.14 2.28
N LEU A 58 5.64 -0.58 1.42
CA LEU A 58 4.20 -0.87 1.46
C LEU A 58 3.90 -2.36 1.22
N PHE A 59 4.56 -2.99 0.26
CA PHE A 59 4.43 -4.43 -0.01
C PHE A 59 4.90 -5.27 1.18
N ARG A 60 5.97 -4.87 1.85
CA ARG A 60 6.42 -5.50 3.10
C ARG A 60 5.37 -5.38 4.19
N ALA A 61 4.78 -4.20 4.37
CA ALA A 61 3.72 -3.98 5.34
C ALA A 61 2.46 -4.81 5.04
N PHE A 62 2.16 -5.08 3.76
CA PHE A 62 1.10 -6.03 3.38
C PHE A 62 1.42 -7.47 3.80
N PHE A 63 2.66 -7.91 3.63
CA PHE A 63 3.11 -9.21 4.11
C PHE A 63 2.92 -9.34 5.62
N GLU A 64 3.33 -8.33 6.40
CA GLU A 64 3.14 -8.33 7.86
C GLU A 64 1.66 -8.28 8.26
N ALA A 65 0.84 -7.54 7.51
CA ALA A 65 -0.57 -7.36 7.81
C ALA A 65 -1.45 -8.59 7.56
N TRP A 66 -1.08 -9.46 6.62
CA TRP A 66 -1.90 -10.61 6.19
C TRP A 66 -1.14 -11.95 6.16
N GLY A 67 0.17 -11.97 6.39
CA GLY A 67 0.98 -13.19 6.50
C GLY A 67 1.13 -13.98 5.19
N MET A 68 0.87 -13.38 4.03
CA MET A 68 0.93 -14.04 2.72
C MET A 68 2.03 -13.47 1.84
N THR A 69 2.87 -14.33 1.29
CA THR A 69 3.76 -14.02 0.16
C THR A 69 2.97 -13.93 -1.15
N ASP A 70 3.51 -13.22 -2.15
CA ASP A 70 2.97 -13.18 -3.51
C ASP A 70 1.59 -12.50 -3.61
N ILE A 71 1.54 -11.25 -3.15
CA ILE A 71 0.35 -10.40 -3.16
C ILE A 71 0.40 -9.45 -4.35
N THR A 72 -0.70 -9.34 -5.09
CA THR A 72 -0.84 -8.43 -6.22
C THR A 72 -1.70 -7.24 -5.80
N LEU A 73 -1.24 -6.03 -6.13
CA LEU A 73 -2.03 -4.81 -6.05
C LEU A 73 -2.51 -4.45 -7.45
N SER A 74 -3.83 -4.41 -7.67
CA SER A 74 -4.40 -3.95 -8.94
C SER A 74 -5.23 -2.70 -8.74
N ALA A 75 -5.03 -1.71 -9.60
CA ALA A 75 -5.92 -0.57 -9.68
C ALA A 75 -7.31 -1.04 -10.15
N ILE A 76 -8.34 -0.56 -9.48
CA ILE A 76 -9.73 -0.76 -9.88
C ILE A 76 -10.25 0.57 -10.40
N ALA A 77 -10.77 0.55 -11.63
CA ALA A 77 -11.39 1.70 -12.29
C ALA A 77 -12.73 2.05 -11.66
#